data_AF-A0A954B331-F1
#
_entry.id   AF-A0A954B331-F1
#
_cell.length_a   1.000
_cell.length_b   1.000
_cell.length_c   1.000
_cell.angle_alpha   90.00
_cell.angle_beta   90.00
_cell.angle_gamma   90.00
#
_symmetry.space_group_name_H-M   'P 1'
#
loop_
_entity.id
_entity.type
_entity.pdbx_description
1 polymer ?
#
loop_
_entity_poly.entity_id
_entity_poly.type
_entity_poly.pdbx_seq_one_letter_code
_entity_poly.pdbx_strand_id
1 'polypeptide(L)'
;MYVVTLLTAPAAPALDGATVEALRDAWGGGAVRWLAEAEAAEFPVPALPGNFWDVWADLQARGIDMVGQAAAGREKRMLLADMDSTMIDQECIDELADLAGVGARVKAITARAMN
;
A
#
# COMPACT_ATOMS: atom_id res chain seq x y z
N MET A 1 -19.89 7.79 1.73
CA MET A 1 -18.92 8.18 0.70
C MET A 1 -17.55 7.68 1.10
N TYR A 2 -16.90 6.97 0.20
CA TYR A 2 -15.59 6.39 0.36
C TYR A 2 -14.67 6.90 -0.76
N VAL A 3 -13.36 6.76 -0.57
CA VAL A 3 -12.36 6.92 -1.62
C VAL A 3 -11.71 5.56 -1.82
N VAL A 4 -11.64 5.14 -3.07
CA VAL A 4 -10.88 3.97 -3.50
C VAL A 4 -9.56 4.48 -4.04
N THR A 5 -8.47 3.99 -3.47
CA THR A 5 -7.11 4.27 -3.92
C THR A 5 -6.52 2.99 -4.47
N LEU A 6 -5.99 3.05 -5.70
CA LEU A 6 -5.23 1.99 -6.35
C LEU A 6 -3.77 2.42 -6.37
N LEU A 7 -2.87 1.51 -6.05
CA LEU A 7 -1.43 1.77 -6.12
C LEU A 7 -0.63 0.52 -6.50
N THR A 8 0.54 0.73 -7.10
CA THR A 8 1.51 -0.33 -7.46
C THR A 8 2.89 0.03 -6.95
N ALA A 9 3.77 -0.96 -6.85
CA ALA A 9 5.17 -0.72 -6.50
C ALA A 9 5.84 0.23 -7.53
N PRO A 10 6.53 1.31 -7.12
CA PRO A 10 7.21 2.23 -8.05
C PRO A 10 8.29 1.55 -8.91
N ALA A 11 8.89 0.47 -8.41
CA ALA A 11 9.87 -0.33 -9.16
C ALA A 11 9.23 -1.19 -10.28
N ALA A 12 7.91 -1.36 -10.27
CA ALA A 12 7.15 -2.15 -11.23
C ALA A 12 5.74 -1.53 -11.45
N PRO A 13 5.66 -0.33 -12.05
CA PRO A 13 4.38 0.36 -12.25
C PRO A 13 3.48 -0.47 -13.16
N ALA A 14 2.27 -0.76 -12.69
CA ALA A 14 1.31 -1.63 -13.38
C ALA A 14 -0.10 -1.01 -13.49
N LEU A 15 -0.27 0.24 -13.05
CA LEU A 15 -1.58 0.89 -13.01
C LEU A 15 -1.89 1.60 -14.33
N ASP A 16 -2.56 0.91 -15.25
CA ASP A 16 -3.05 1.52 -16.49
C ASP A 16 -4.39 2.27 -16.31
N GLY A 17 -4.62 3.29 -17.15
CA GLY A 17 -5.84 4.10 -17.09
C GLY A 17 -7.11 3.32 -17.39
N ALA A 18 -7.06 2.31 -18.27
CA ALA A 18 -8.21 1.49 -18.61
C ALA A 18 -8.75 0.72 -17.39
N THR A 19 -7.85 0.20 -16.55
CA THR A 19 -8.19 -0.49 -15.31
C THR A 19 -8.84 0.46 -14.31
N VAL A 20 -8.29 1.66 -14.13
CA VAL A 20 -8.84 2.66 -13.21
C VAL A 20 -10.23 3.12 -13.67
N GLU A 21 -10.39 3.40 -14.95
CA GLU A 21 -11.65 3.86 -15.54
C GLU A 21 -12.73 2.78 -15.51
N ALA A 22 -12.40 1.54 -15.87
CA ALA A 22 -13.33 0.42 -15.81
C ALA A 22 -13.82 0.16 -14.39
N LEU A 23 -12.92 0.23 -13.39
CA LEU A 23 -13.31 0.04 -11.99
C LEU A 23 -14.17 1.19 -11.48
N ARG A 24 -13.78 2.44 -11.79
CA ARG A 24 -14.59 3.63 -11.49
C ARG A 24 -15.99 3.46 -12.05
N ASP A 25 -16.15 3.12 -13.33
CA ASP A 25 -17.44 3.02 -13.99
C ASP A 25 -18.29 1.90 -13.40
N ALA A 26 -17.70 0.73 -13.16
CA ALA A 26 -18.39 -0.40 -12.54
C ALA A 26 -18.95 -0.06 -11.15
N TRP A 27 -18.29 0.83 -10.41
CA TRP A 27 -18.66 1.19 -9.03
C TRP A 27 -19.41 2.53 -8.94
N GLY A 28 -19.74 3.15 -10.07
CA GLY A 28 -20.39 4.47 -10.09
C GLY A 28 -19.52 5.55 -9.43
N GLY A 29 -18.21 5.45 -9.62
CA GLY A 29 -17.21 6.35 -9.05
C GLY A 29 -17.20 7.72 -9.71
N GLY A 30 -16.74 8.73 -8.96
CA GLY A 30 -16.57 10.10 -9.46
C GLY A 30 -15.28 10.30 -10.24
N ALA A 31 -14.84 11.57 -10.35
CA ALA A 31 -13.64 11.93 -11.08
C ALA A 31 -12.39 11.22 -10.53
N VAL A 32 -11.57 10.69 -11.43
CA VAL A 32 -10.27 10.10 -11.12
C VAL A 32 -9.26 11.19 -10.85
N ARG A 33 -8.49 11.05 -9.77
CA ARG A 33 -7.32 11.85 -9.46
C ARG A 33 -6.08 10.96 -9.48
N TRP A 34 -5.17 11.25 -10.41
CA TRP A 34 -3.84 10.64 -10.41
C TRP A 34 -2.98 11.29 -9.34
N LEU A 35 -2.40 10.47 -8.46
CA LEU A 35 -1.47 10.87 -7.41
C LEU A 35 -0.02 10.75 -7.91
N ALA A 36 0.23 9.69 -8.67
CA ALA A 36 1.45 9.43 -9.42
C ALA A 36 1.06 8.69 -10.71
N GLU A 37 1.53 9.17 -11.85
CA GLU A 37 1.18 8.60 -13.16
C GLU A 37 1.66 7.15 -13.25
N ALA A 38 0.80 6.26 -13.74
CA ALA A 38 1.03 4.80 -13.84
C ALA A 38 1.29 4.05 -12.52
N GLU A 39 1.28 4.75 -11.38
CA GLU A 39 1.61 4.19 -10.07
C GLU A 39 0.45 4.27 -9.08
N ALA A 40 -0.25 5.41 -8.99
CA ALA A 40 -1.28 5.63 -7.99
C ALA A 40 -2.40 6.55 -8.46
N ALA A 41 -3.63 6.11 -8.30
CA ALA A 41 -4.83 6.87 -8.61
C ALA A 41 -5.92 6.66 -7.56
N GLU A 42 -6.80 7.63 -7.40
CA GLU A 42 -7.96 7.51 -6.53
C GLU A 42 -9.23 8.07 -7.17
N PHE A 43 -10.38 7.56 -6.75
CA PHE A 43 -11.69 8.11 -7.11
C PHE A 43 -12.70 7.90 -5.97
N PRO A 44 -13.68 8.81 -5.80
CA PRO A 44 -14.71 8.66 -4.78
C PRO A 44 -15.79 7.67 -5.23
N VAL A 45 -16.37 6.92 -4.30
CA VAL A 45 -17.55 6.06 -4.51
C VAL A 45 -18.60 6.35 -3.43
N PRO A 46 -19.90 6.21 -3.72
CA PRO A 46 -20.96 6.47 -2.74
C PRO A 46 -20.88 5.49 -1.55
N ALA A 47 -20.65 4.21 -1.84
CA ALA A 47 -20.45 3.11 -0.91
C ALA A 47 -19.46 2.10 -1.50
N LEU A 48 -18.81 1.29 -0.65
CA LEU A 48 -18.02 0.15 -1.13
C LEU A 48 -18.99 -0.95 -1.61
N PRO A 49 -18.78 -1.53 -2.81
CA PRO A 49 -19.68 -2.54 -3.36
C PRO A 49 -19.49 -3.90 -2.68
N GLY A 50 -20.48 -4.79 -2.82
CA GLY A 50 -20.47 -6.11 -2.19
C GLY A 50 -19.35 -7.03 -2.68
N ASN A 51 -18.84 -6.82 -3.89
CA ASN A 51 -17.74 -7.58 -4.50
C ASN A 51 -16.36 -6.94 -4.26
N PHE A 52 -16.24 -6.03 -3.27
CA PHE A 52 -14.99 -5.32 -2.99
C PHE A 52 -13.80 -6.27 -2.82
N TRP A 53 -13.97 -7.36 -2.07
CA TRP A 53 -12.89 -8.31 -1.79
C TRP A 53 -12.53 -9.21 -2.97
N ASP A 54 -13.48 -9.53 -3.84
CA ASP A 54 -13.23 -10.29 -5.06
C ASP A 54 -12.36 -9.46 -6.01
N VAL A 55 -12.75 -8.20 -6.23
CA VAL A 55 -11.97 -7.26 -7.05
C VAL A 55 -10.60 -6.97 -6.42
N TRP A 56 -10.54 -6.85 -5.10
CA TRP A 56 -9.28 -6.68 -4.38
C TRP A 56 -8.33 -7.84 -4.65
N ALA A 57 -8.82 -9.08 -4.59
CA ALA A 57 -8.00 -10.27 -4.85
C ALA A 57 -7.51 -10.31 -6.32
N ASP A 58 -8.38 -9.98 -7.28
CA ASP A 58 -8.04 -9.93 -8.70
C ASP A 58 -6.96 -8.87 -9.00
N LEU A 59 -7.05 -7.71 -8.35
CA LEU A 59 -6.05 -6.64 -8.46
C LEU A 59 -4.74 -7.04 -7.79
N GLN A 60 -4.79 -7.70 -6.63
CA GLN A 60 -3.59 -8.19 -5.96
C GLN A 60 -2.84 -9.24 -6.78
N ALA A 61 -3.55 -10.13 -7.48
CA ALA A 61 -2.94 -11.07 -8.40
C ALA A 61 -2.19 -10.40 -9.56
N ARG A 62 -2.50 -9.12 -9.83
CA ARG A 62 -1.85 -8.27 -10.85
C ARG A 62 -0.79 -7.33 -10.25
N GLY A 63 -0.52 -7.39 -8.95
CA GLY A 63 0.41 -6.51 -8.25
C GLY A 63 -0.12 -5.09 -8.02
N ILE A 64 -1.45 -4.91 -8.03
CA ILE A 64 -2.12 -3.65 -7.74
C ILE A 64 -2.79 -3.76 -6.37
N ASP A 65 -2.30 -2.99 -5.40
CA ASP A 65 -2.95 -2.84 -4.11
C ASP A 65 -4.17 -1.92 -4.24
N MET A 66 -5.24 -2.25 -3.51
CA MET A 66 -6.45 -1.44 -3.43
C MET A 66 -6.84 -1.15 -1.99
N VAL A 67 -7.14 0.12 -1.71
CA VAL A 67 -7.58 0.60 -0.39
C VAL A 67 -8.93 1.29 -0.52
N GLY A 68 -9.91 0.84 0.25
CA GLY A 68 -11.21 1.51 0.40
C GLY A 68 -11.33 2.14 1.78
N GLN A 69 -11.45 3.47 1.83
CA GLN A 69 -11.50 4.23 3.09
C GLN A 69 -12.61 5.27 3.09
N ALA A 70 -13.15 5.59 4.27
CA ALA A 70 -14.13 6.67 4.40
C ALA A 70 -13.52 8.00 3.93
N ALA A 71 -14.26 8.79 3.15
CA ALA A 71 -13.75 10.06 2.65
C ALA A 71 -13.50 11.06 3.79
N ALA A 72 -14.35 11.03 4.82
CA ALA A 72 -14.25 11.91 5.98
C ALA A 72 -13.00 11.57 6.83
N GLY A 73 -12.16 12.58 7.07
CA GLY A 73 -11.03 12.48 8.00
C GLY A 73 -9.83 11.67 7.48
N ARG A 74 -9.78 11.31 6.19
CA ARG A 74 -8.64 10.59 5.58
C ARG A 74 -7.38 11.46 5.44
N GLU A 75 -7.54 12.77 5.26
CA GLU A 75 -6.44 13.72 5.13
C GLU A 75 -5.82 13.97 6.51
N LYS A 76 -4.81 13.19 6.85
CA LYS A 76 -4.07 13.33 8.10
C LYS A 76 -3.02 14.44 7.96
N ARG A 77 -2.79 15.17 9.05
CA ARG A 77 -1.80 16.26 9.10
C ARG A 77 -0.39 15.80 9.45
N MET A 78 -0.25 14.54 9.87
CA MET A 78 0.99 13.99 10.38
C MET A 78 1.03 12.50 10.03
N LEU A 79 2.16 12.07 9.48
CA LEU A 79 2.50 10.68 9.21
C LEU A 79 3.64 10.29 10.15
N LEU A 80 3.44 9.22 10.93
CA LEU A 80 4.50 8.56 11.68
C LEU A 80 4.71 7.21 11.01
N ALA A 81 5.96 6.89 10.70
CA ALA A 81 6.37 5.62 10.15
C ALA A 81 7.50 5.06 11.00
N ASP A 82 7.57 3.73 11.07
CA ASP A 82 8.73 3.04 11.60
C ASP A 82 9.96 3.28 10.69
N MET A 83 11.16 3.10 11.22
CA MET A 83 12.39 3.35 10.48
C MET A 83 12.84 2.09 9.73
N ASP A 84 13.25 1.08 10.48
CA ASP A 84 13.83 -0.16 9.95
C ASP A 84 12.78 -0.93 9.14
N SER A 85 13.20 -1.49 8.00
CA SER A 85 12.34 -2.23 7.05
C SER A 85 11.06 -1.49 6.58
N THR A 86 11.01 -0.15 6.74
CA THR A 86 9.87 0.69 6.34
C THR A 86 10.33 1.93 5.58
N MET A 87 11.15 2.77 6.22
CA MET A 87 11.75 3.95 5.58
C MET A 87 13.12 3.64 4.98
N ILE A 88 13.81 2.63 5.52
CA ILE A 88 15.06 2.08 5.01
C ILE A 88 14.92 0.56 4.90
N ASP A 89 15.66 -0.06 3.99
CA ASP A 89 15.61 -1.52 3.77
C ASP A 89 16.39 -2.32 4.84
N GLN A 90 17.14 -1.62 5.70
CA GLN A 90 18.05 -2.22 6.67
C GLN A 90 17.37 -2.47 8.01
N GLU A 91 17.87 -3.49 8.71
CA GLU A 91 17.68 -3.69 10.15
C GLU A 91 18.94 -3.19 10.85
N CYS A 92 18.96 -1.92 11.24
CA CYS A 92 20.19 -1.23 11.64
C CYS A 92 20.97 -1.94 12.76
N ILE A 93 20.26 -2.55 13.72
CA ILE A 93 20.87 -3.28 14.84
C ILE A 93 21.54 -4.58 14.38
N ASP A 94 20.94 -5.28 13.41
CA ASP A 94 21.48 -6.54 12.90
C ASP A 94 22.79 -6.31 12.13
N GLU A 95 22.89 -5.22 11.36
CA GLU A 95 24.11 -4.85 10.64
C GLU A 95 25.26 -4.51 11.59
N LEU A 96 24.98 -3.72 12.63
CA LEU A 96 25.97 -3.41 13.68
C LEU A 96 26.44 -4.67 14.41
N ALA A 97 25.53 -5.62 14.65
CA ALA A 97 25.84 -6.88 15.30
C ALA A 97 26.71 -7.79 14.42
N ASP A 98 26.44 -7.82 13.11
CA ASP A 98 27.29 -8.54 12.14
C ASP A 98 28.72 -7.96 12.14
N LEU A 99 28.88 -6.64 12.13
CA LEU A 99 30.19 -5.96 12.23
C LEU A 99 30.91 -6.26 13.55
N ALA A 100 30.16 -6.37 14.65
CA ALA A 100 30.70 -6.71 15.96
C ALA A 100 30.96 -8.22 16.16
N GLY A 101 30.67 -9.06 15.15
CA GLY A 101 30.86 -10.52 15.23
C GLY A 101 29.84 -11.27 16.09
N VAL A 102 28.70 -10.63 16.43
CA VAL A 102 27.63 -11.19 17.28
C VAL A 102 26.27 -11.29 16.58
N GLY A 103 26.22 -11.06 15.27
CA GLY A 103 24.99 -10.96 14.47
C GLY A 103 24.04 -12.15 14.60
N ALA A 104 24.53 -13.38 14.57
CA ALA A 104 23.68 -14.57 14.72
C ALA A 104 22.89 -14.60 16.04
N ARG A 105 23.50 -14.13 17.14
CA ARG A 105 22.84 -14.06 18.44
C ARG A 105 21.77 -12.97 18.45
N VAL A 106 22.07 -11.81 17.86
CA VAL A 106 21.15 -10.67 17.81
C VAL A 106 19.95 -10.99 16.93
N LYS A 107 20.15 -11.51 15.72
CA LYS A 107 19.09 -11.98 14.81
C LYS A 107 18.14 -12.97 15.49
N ALA A 108 18.67 -13.91 16.27
CA ALA A 108 17.85 -14.87 17.01
C ALA A 108 17.00 -14.22 18.11
N ILE A 109 17.45 -13.11 18.70
CA ILE A 109 16.67 -12.33 19.66
C ILE A 109 15.60 -11.50 18.93
N THR A 110 15.97 -10.81 17.85
CA THR A 110 15.06 -10.02 17.01
C THR A 110 13.89 -10.89 16.53
N ALA A 111 14.17 -12.06 15.95
CA ALA A 111 13.15 -13.00 15.49
C ALA A 111 12.21 -13.48 16.61
N ARG A 112 12.68 -13.58 17.86
CA ARG A 112 11.84 -13.98 19.00
C ARG A 112 10.98 -12.84 19.54
N ALA A 113 11.39 -11.59 19.33
CA ALA A 113 10.68 -10.43 19.83
C ALA A 113 9.52 -10.01 18.91
N MET A 114 9.60 -10.36 17.62
CA MET A 114 8.61 -10.00 16.59
C MET A 114 7.57 -11.08 16.29
N ASN A 115 7.68 -12.28 16.89
CA ASN A 115 6.72 -13.40 16.78
C ASN A 115 5.90 -13.56 18.06
#